data_AF-A0A2J8ABM8-F1
#
_entry.id   AF-A0A2J8ABM8-F1
#
_cell.length_a   1.000
_cell.length_b   1.000
_cell.length_c   1.000
_cell.angle_alpha   90.00
_cell.angle_beta   90.00
_cell.angle_gamma   90.00
#
_symmetry.space_group_name_H-M   'P 1'
#
loop_
_entity.id
_entity.type
_entity.pdbx_description
1 polymer ?
#
loop_
_entity_poly.entity_id
_entity_poly.type
_entity_poly.pdbx_seq_one_letter_code
_entity_poly.pdbx_strand_id
1 'polypeptide(L)'
;MEDTRARWDRAFQEAVDYDTWGQVEEALEGYQRLQVAAAAEYVENVLQLPMVRRDGIGKLAAALKHRIEELSKSTKKGVELAGMKTLKGYMKEIIITDAAFPLIGVKPEGTITAGPVVAFGAPAEVHADPEEEEATIENLDGTAGLRRAPTHQKGDVSLVIYIDKWGIKDAMTFYEPRVIVSVHDDTGKIVEPAQETPVGKANASHVFFENTVYIQTPLNSLTERSAIFFEFGHFKAKENKKSIKAYAFLEMDEIKNGPATLEIYKKPANYKRAKPPALYSVKPLYLHVDLQIQPRK
;
A
#
# COMPACT_ATOMS: atom_id res chain seq x y z
N MET A 1 -14.63 8.17 -15.66
CA MET A 1 -15.99 7.76 -15.23
C MET A 1 -16.36 6.35 -15.70
N GLU A 2 -16.23 5.98 -16.98
CA GLU A 2 -16.51 4.59 -17.43
C GLU A 2 -15.64 3.52 -16.76
N ASP A 3 -14.35 3.82 -16.54
CA ASP A 3 -13.40 2.90 -15.91
C ASP A 3 -13.71 2.65 -14.41
N THR A 4 -14.07 3.70 -13.67
CA THR A 4 -14.50 3.61 -12.26
C THR A 4 -15.76 2.75 -12.10
N ARG A 5 -16.74 2.90 -13.01
CA ARG A 5 -17.99 2.13 -13.02
C ARG A 5 -17.74 0.64 -13.25
N ALA A 6 -16.97 0.29 -14.28
CA ALA A 6 -16.68 -1.11 -14.59
C ALA A 6 -15.97 -1.80 -13.42
N ARG A 7 -15.08 -1.07 -12.74
CA ARG A 7 -14.41 -1.53 -11.53
C ARG A 7 -15.38 -1.75 -10.36
N TRP A 8 -16.33 -0.83 -10.14
CA TRP A 8 -17.32 -0.96 -9.07
C TRP A 8 -18.33 -2.08 -9.32
N ASP A 9 -18.83 -2.20 -10.56
CA ASP A 9 -19.72 -3.30 -10.95
C ASP A 9 -19.03 -4.64 -10.72
N ARG A 10 -17.79 -4.79 -11.20
CA ARG A 10 -17.02 -6.02 -10.98
C ARG A 10 -16.81 -6.31 -9.49
N ALA A 11 -16.35 -5.32 -8.72
CA ALA A 11 -16.11 -5.50 -7.28
C ALA A 11 -17.39 -5.86 -6.51
N PHE A 12 -18.52 -5.27 -6.90
CA PHE A 12 -19.83 -5.61 -6.34
C PHE A 12 -20.22 -7.04 -6.67
N GLN A 13 -20.07 -7.46 -7.93
CA GLN A 13 -20.42 -8.81 -8.35
C GLN A 13 -19.60 -9.87 -7.63
N GLU A 14 -18.29 -9.67 -7.54
CA GLU A 14 -17.39 -10.55 -6.79
C GLU A 14 -17.82 -10.67 -5.31
N ALA A 15 -18.13 -9.54 -4.65
CA ALA A 15 -18.60 -9.54 -3.27
C ALA A 15 -19.95 -10.29 -3.08
N VAL A 16 -20.90 -10.11 -4.01
CA VAL A 16 -22.20 -10.82 -3.97
C VAL A 16 -22.04 -12.32 -4.24
N ASP A 17 -21.07 -12.71 -5.06
CA ASP A 17 -20.80 -14.11 -5.34
C ASP A 17 -20.19 -14.79 -4.11
N TYR A 18 -19.24 -14.15 -3.42
CA TYR A 18 -18.74 -14.62 -2.13
C TYR A 18 -19.84 -14.73 -1.07
N ASP A 19 -20.70 -13.72 -0.97
CA ASP A 19 -21.87 -13.72 -0.06
C ASP A 19 -22.83 -14.86 -0.40
N THR A 20 -23.02 -15.13 -1.69
CA THR A 20 -23.86 -16.26 -2.18
C THR A 20 -23.24 -17.61 -1.84
N TRP A 21 -21.92 -17.73 -1.89
CA TRP A 21 -21.20 -18.95 -1.54
C TRP A 21 -21.04 -19.16 -0.03
N GLY A 22 -21.48 -18.19 0.79
CA GLY A 22 -21.30 -18.22 2.24
C GLY A 22 -19.86 -17.93 2.68
N GLN A 23 -19.03 -17.36 1.79
CA GLN A 23 -17.70 -16.84 2.10
C GLN A 23 -17.84 -15.45 2.74
N VAL A 24 -18.16 -15.47 4.03
CA VAL A 24 -18.58 -14.27 4.78
C VAL A 24 -17.45 -13.25 4.90
N GLU A 25 -16.20 -13.67 5.08
CA GLU A 25 -15.05 -12.77 5.23
C GLU A 25 -14.75 -12.03 3.91
N GLU A 26 -14.72 -12.76 2.80
CA GLU A 26 -14.49 -12.22 1.46
C GLU A 26 -15.64 -11.31 1.01
N ALA A 27 -16.88 -11.66 1.37
CA ALA A 27 -18.04 -10.81 1.15
C ALA A 27 -17.96 -9.50 1.94
N LEU A 28 -17.61 -9.58 3.23
CA LEU A 28 -17.44 -8.42 4.11
C LEU A 28 -16.35 -7.47 3.57
N GLU A 29 -15.19 -8.02 3.21
CA GLU A 29 -14.08 -7.26 2.65
C GLU A 29 -14.47 -6.60 1.32
N GLY A 30 -15.14 -7.35 0.44
CA GLY A 30 -15.63 -6.85 -0.84
C GLY A 30 -16.60 -5.68 -0.68
N TYR A 31 -17.60 -5.83 0.19
CA TYR A 31 -18.58 -4.77 0.46
C TYR A 31 -17.97 -3.55 1.15
N GLN A 32 -17.06 -3.74 2.12
CA GLN A 32 -16.38 -2.62 2.80
C GLN A 32 -15.50 -1.83 1.84
N ARG A 33 -14.72 -2.52 0.99
CA ARG A 33 -13.89 -1.88 -0.03
C ARG A 33 -14.73 -1.04 -0.99
N LEU A 34 -15.85 -1.59 -1.45
CA LEU A 34 -16.75 -0.87 -2.34
C LEU A 34 -17.42 0.32 -1.64
N GLN A 35 -17.77 0.18 -0.36
CA GLN A 35 -18.34 1.28 0.44
C GLN A 35 -17.35 2.45 0.56
N VAL A 36 -16.07 2.16 0.82
CA VAL A 36 -15.02 3.19 0.89
C VAL A 36 -14.80 3.86 -0.47
N ALA A 37 -14.78 3.07 -1.55
CA ALA A 37 -14.68 3.63 -2.90
C ALA A 37 -15.87 4.54 -3.23
N ALA A 38 -17.09 4.12 -2.85
CA ALA A 38 -18.30 4.91 -3.01
C ALA A 38 -18.28 6.22 -2.21
N ALA A 39 -17.74 6.18 -0.99
CA ALA A 39 -17.52 7.35 -0.17
C ALA A 39 -16.53 8.35 -0.80
N ALA A 40 -15.40 7.86 -1.29
CA ALA A 40 -14.37 8.69 -1.90
C ALA A 40 -14.89 9.40 -3.16
N GLU A 41 -15.55 8.67 -4.05
CA GLU A 41 -16.14 9.23 -5.28
C GLU A 41 -17.25 10.23 -4.95
N TYR A 42 -18.07 9.95 -3.93
CA TYR A 42 -19.07 10.88 -3.47
C TYR A 42 -18.45 12.18 -2.98
N VAL A 43 -17.27 12.18 -2.36
CA VAL A 43 -16.59 13.40 -1.88
C VAL A 43 -15.89 14.14 -3.00
N GLU A 44 -15.12 13.43 -3.83
CA GLU A 44 -14.27 14.02 -4.87
C GLU A 44 -15.09 14.59 -6.04
N ASN A 45 -16.15 13.88 -6.44
CA ASN A 45 -16.94 14.23 -7.62
C ASN A 45 -18.35 14.73 -7.27
N VAL A 46 -18.60 15.05 -5.98
CA VAL A 46 -19.92 15.44 -5.47
C VAL A 46 -20.55 16.52 -6.35
N LEU A 47 -19.84 17.62 -6.62
CA LEU A 47 -20.40 18.80 -7.28
C LEU A 47 -20.71 18.58 -8.76
N GLN A 48 -20.14 17.54 -9.38
CA GLN A 48 -20.24 17.26 -10.82
C GLN A 48 -21.37 16.29 -11.17
N LEU A 49 -21.93 15.58 -10.18
CA LEU A 49 -23.03 14.63 -10.38
C LEU A 49 -24.40 15.28 -10.14
N PRO A 50 -25.46 14.95 -10.91
CA PRO A 50 -26.83 15.30 -10.58
C PRO A 50 -27.28 14.75 -9.24
N MET A 51 -28.23 15.44 -8.60
CA MET A 51 -28.73 15.09 -7.27
C MET A 51 -29.27 13.65 -7.19
N VAL A 52 -29.93 13.17 -8.24
CA VAL A 52 -30.46 11.79 -8.31
C VAL A 52 -29.32 10.76 -8.22
N ARG A 53 -28.18 11.03 -8.86
CA ARG A 53 -27.01 10.14 -8.82
C ARG A 53 -26.27 10.22 -7.49
N ARG A 54 -26.18 11.39 -6.87
CA ARG A 54 -25.65 11.55 -5.51
C ARG A 54 -26.48 10.76 -4.49
N ASP A 55 -27.81 10.85 -4.61
CA ASP A 55 -28.75 10.09 -3.79
C ASP A 55 -28.59 8.58 -4.01
N GLY A 56 -28.42 8.14 -5.26
CA GLY A 56 -28.13 6.74 -5.61
C GLY A 56 -26.84 6.21 -4.96
N ILE A 57 -25.74 6.97 -5.03
CA ILE A 57 -24.46 6.60 -4.40
C ILE A 57 -24.59 6.56 -2.87
N GLY A 58 -25.26 7.55 -2.27
CA GLY A 58 -25.51 7.58 -0.83
C GLY A 58 -26.37 6.40 -0.35
N LYS A 59 -27.36 5.97 -1.14
CA LYS A 59 -28.18 4.79 -0.86
C LYS A 59 -27.40 3.48 -1.05
N LEU A 60 -26.52 3.40 -2.04
CA LEU A 60 -25.62 2.26 -2.20
C LEU A 60 -24.70 2.11 -0.97
N ALA A 61 -24.09 3.20 -0.51
CA ALA A 61 -23.23 3.18 0.67
C ALA A 61 -23.99 2.70 1.92
N ALA A 62 -25.23 3.16 2.11
CA ALA A 62 -26.10 2.71 3.21
C ALA A 62 -26.47 1.22 3.08
N ALA A 63 -26.81 0.74 1.87
CA ALA A 63 -27.13 -0.66 1.63
C ALA A 63 -25.93 -1.58 1.92
N LEU A 64 -24.73 -1.18 1.49
CA LEU A 64 -23.48 -1.90 1.78
C LEU A 64 -23.22 -1.95 3.30
N LYS A 65 -23.36 -0.82 4.00
CA LYS A 65 -23.22 -0.75 5.46
C LYS A 65 -24.16 -1.71 6.19
N HIS A 66 -25.42 -1.70 5.79
CA HIS A 66 -26.43 -2.59 6.36
C HIS A 66 -26.08 -4.05 6.10
N ARG A 67 -25.66 -4.41 4.88
CA ARG A 67 -25.24 -5.79 4.59
C ARG A 67 -24.01 -6.20 5.40
N ILE A 68 -23.03 -5.31 5.57
CA ILE A 68 -21.85 -5.53 6.42
C ILE A 68 -22.28 -5.78 7.87
N GLU A 69 -23.22 -5.01 8.41
CA GLU A 69 -23.78 -5.21 9.76
C GLU A 69 -24.56 -6.52 9.88
N GLU A 70 -25.30 -6.91 8.85
CA GLU A 70 -26.04 -8.17 8.81
C GLU A 70 -25.10 -9.39 8.81
N LEU A 71 -24.05 -9.35 7.98
CA LEU A 71 -23.03 -10.40 7.89
C LEU A 71 -22.17 -10.48 9.15
N SER A 72 -21.79 -9.35 9.72
CA SER A 72 -20.84 -9.31 10.85
C SER A 72 -21.47 -9.51 12.22
N LYS A 73 -22.70 -9.02 12.43
CA LYS A 73 -23.37 -9.06 13.75
C LYS A 73 -24.58 -9.98 13.76
N SER A 74 -24.87 -10.68 12.66
CA SER A 74 -26.09 -11.48 12.49
C SER A 74 -27.38 -10.69 12.78
N THR A 75 -27.33 -9.37 12.56
CA THR A 75 -28.50 -8.49 12.72
C THR A 75 -29.33 -8.48 11.45
N LYS A 76 -30.62 -8.11 11.52
CA LYS A 76 -31.44 -7.87 10.31
C LYS A 76 -31.62 -6.38 10.11
N LYS A 77 -31.14 -5.86 8.98
CA LYS A 77 -31.25 -4.44 8.59
C LYS A 77 -32.13 -4.24 7.36
N GLY A 78 -32.67 -5.33 6.80
CA GLY A 78 -33.67 -5.33 5.75
C GLY A 78 -33.09 -5.24 4.33
N VAL A 79 -31.77 -5.36 4.17
CA VAL A 79 -31.14 -5.48 2.84
C VAL A 79 -31.11 -6.95 2.44
N GLU A 80 -30.52 -7.80 3.29
CA GLU A 80 -30.35 -9.23 3.07
C GLU A 80 -29.61 -9.58 1.76
N LEU A 81 -29.23 -10.85 1.55
CA LEU A 81 -28.57 -11.27 0.31
C LEU A 81 -29.47 -11.02 -0.92
N ALA A 82 -30.79 -11.14 -0.76
CA ALA A 82 -31.75 -10.89 -1.83
C ALA A 82 -31.72 -9.42 -2.30
N GLY A 83 -31.59 -8.46 -1.38
CA GLY A 83 -31.44 -7.05 -1.73
C GLY A 83 -30.12 -6.80 -2.47
N MET A 84 -29.02 -7.42 -2.04
CA MET A 84 -27.74 -7.31 -2.75
C MET A 84 -27.80 -7.88 -4.17
N LYS A 85 -28.48 -9.01 -4.37
CA LYS A 85 -28.69 -9.57 -5.72
C LYS A 85 -29.52 -8.65 -6.61
N THR A 86 -30.48 -7.93 -6.04
CA THR A 86 -31.34 -6.98 -6.78
C THR A 86 -30.53 -5.76 -7.29
N LEU A 87 -29.46 -5.38 -6.58
CA LEU A 87 -28.59 -4.27 -6.97
C LEU A 87 -27.65 -4.61 -8.15
N LYS A 88 -27.48 -5.88 -8.54
CA LYS A 88 -26.59 -6.30 -9.64
C LYS A 88 -26.86 -5.57 -10.96
N GLY A 89 -28.13 -5.33 -11.29
CA GLY A 89 -28.50 -4.55 -12.49
C GLY A 89 -28.21 -3.06 -12.32
N TYR A 90 -28.55 -2.53 -11.15
CA TYR A 90 -28.39 -1.11 -10.81
C TYR A 90 -26.93 -0.63 -10.77
N MET A 91 -25.98 -1.51 -10.42
CA MET A 91 -24.54 -1.17 -10.45
C MET A 91 -24.04 -0.75 -11.84
N LYS A 92 -24.69 -1.26 -12.89
CA LYS A 92 -24.43 -0.83 -14.27
C LYS A 92 -25.02 0.55 -14.55
N GLU A 93 -25.91 1.08 -13.73
CA GLU A 93 -26.68 2.29 -14.04
C GLU A 93 -26.32 3.50 -13.17
N ILE A 94 -25.76 3.25 -11.97
CA ILE A 94 -25.61 4.18 -10.83
C ILE A 94 -24.88 5.50 -11.10
N ILE A 95 -24.05 5.60 -12.15
CA ILE A 95 -23.30 6.83 -12.49
C ILE A 95 -23.74 7.45 -13.83
N ILE A 96 -24.43 6.69 -14.68
CA ILE A 96 -24.69 7.07 -16.09
C ILE A 96 -26.14 7.46 -16.31
N THR A 97 -27.06 6.85 -15.59
CA THR A 97 -28.50 7.08 -15.75
C THR A 97 -29.07 7.70 -14.47
N ASP A 98 -30.24 8.31 -14.58
CA ASP A 98 -31.02 8.76 -13.43
C ASP A 98 -31.94 7.64 -12.90
N ALA A 99 -31.48 6.39 -13.00
CA ALA A 99 -32.21 5.23 -12.53
C ALA A 99 -32.49 5.33 -11.02
N ALA A 100 -33.72 4.98 -10.64
CA ALA A 100 -34.13 4.95 -9.25
C ALA A 100 -33.42 3.80 -8.51
N PHE A 101 -32.99 4.06 -7.27
CA PHE A 101 -32.40 3.05 -6.42
C PHE A 101 -33.41 1.93 -6.13
N PRO A 102 -33.07 0.64 -6.33
CA PRO A 102 -34.06 -0.44 -6.37
C PRO A 102 -34.49 -0.95 -4.99
N LEU A 103 -33.75 -0.65 -3.91
CA LEU A 103 -34.16 -1.06 -2.56
C LEU A 103 -35.04 0.00 -1.90
N ILE A 104 -36.25 -0.41 -1.53
CA ILE A 104 -37.24 0.44 -0.86
C ILE A 104 -36.85 0.61 0.61
N GLY A 105 -36.91 1.84 1.12
CA GLY A 105 -36.67 2.14 2.54
C GLY A 105 -35.22 2.44 2.91
N VAL A 106 -34.26 2.25 2.00
CA VAL A 106 -32.87 2.66 2.19
C VAL A 106 -32.77 4.18 1.98
N LYS A 107 -32.37 4.91 3.03
CA LYS A 107 -32.16 6.36 2.98
C LYS A 107 -30.71 6.67 2.63
N PRO A 108 -30.45 7.75 1.86
CA PRO A 108 -29.09 8.16 1.55
C PRO A 108 -28.35 8.58 2.82
N GLU A 109 -27.09 8.16 2.96
CA GLU A 109 -26.23 8.61 4.06
C GLU A 109 -25.76 10.05 3.79
N GLY A 110 -26.21 11.02 4.59
CA GLY A 110 -25.94 12.46 4.38
C GLY A 110 -24.50 12.90 4.69
N THR A 111 -23.73 12.04 5.36
CA THR A 111 -22.30 12.18 5.63
C THR A 111 -21.67 10.81 5.45
N ILE A 112 -21.02 10.57 4.32
CA ILE A 112 -20.35 9.29 4.08
C ILE A 112 -19.02 9.29 4.85
N THR A 113 -19.09 9.08 6.16
CA THR A 113 -17.93 8.69 6.95
C THR A 113 -17.77 7.20 6.78
N ALA A 114 -16.62 6.76 6.26
CA ALA A 114 -16.25 5.34 6.32
C ALA A 114 -16.39 4.91 7.78
N GLY A 115 -17.31 3.98 8.06
CA GLY A 115 -17.42 3.41 9.39
C GLY A 115 -16.07 2.85 9.83
N PRO A 116 -15.79 2.76 11.14
CA PRO A 116 -14.59 2.07 11.61
C PRO A 116 -14.53 0.70 10.95
N VAL A 117 -13.44 0.42 10.23
CA VAL A 117 -13.18 -0.89 9.63
C VAL A 117 -13.16 -1.85 10.80
N VAL A 118 -14.27 -2.56 11.00
CA VAL A 118 -14.34 -3.53 12.08
C VAL A 118 -13.49 -4.70 11.61
N ALA A 119 -12.32 -4.85 12.23
CA ALA A 119 -11.45 -5.99 12.06
C ALA A 119 -12.20 -7.24 12.55
N PHE A 120 -13.04 -7.81 11.70
CA PHE A 120 -13.64 -9.12 11.89
C PHE A 120 -12.64 -10.13 11.36
N GLY A 121 -12.16 -11.00 12.25
CA GLY A 121 -11.13 -11.99 11.96
C GLY A 121 -9.77 -11.61 12.55
N ALA A 122 -9.60 -11.85 13.85
CA ALA A 122 -8.35 -12.47 14.24
C ALA A 122 -8.28 -13.79 13.43
N PRO A 123 -7.18 -14.07 12.72
CA PRO A 123 -7.15 -15.27 11.89
C PRO A 123 -7.29 -16.49 12.80
N ALA A 124 -8.35 -17.27 12.58
CA ALA A 124 -8.32 -18.69 12.87
C ALA A 124 -7.25 -19.29 11.94
N GLU A 125 -6.06 -19.49 12.50
CA GLU A 125 -4.96 -20.27 11.95
C GLU A 125 -4.75 -20.13 10.42
N VAL A 126 -4.36 -18.93 9.96
CA VAL A 126 -3.27 -18.96 8.99
C VAL A 126 -2.09 -19.54 9.75
N HIS A 127 -1.58 -20.67 9.26
CA HIS A 127 -0.29 -21.21 9.67
C HIS A 127 0.62 -20.05 10.07
N ALA A 128 1.02 -20.04 11.34
CA ALA A 128 2.18 -19.28 11.74
C ALA A 128 3.26 -19.69 10.73
N ASP A 129 3.58 -18.80 9.79
CA ASP A 129 4.82 -18.93 9.04
C ASP A 129 5.87 -18.99 10.16
N PRO A 130 6.54 -20.13 10.34
CA PRO A 130 7.29 -20.43 11.55
C PRO A 130 8.26 -19.28 11.76
N GLU A 131 8.14 -18.62 12.92
CA GLU A 131 8.93 -17.49 13.39
C GLU A 131 10.05 -17.09 12.41
N GLU A 132 9.71 -16.27 11.40
CA GLU A 132 10.74 -15.78 10.49
C GLU A 132 11.73 -14.98 11.34
N GLU A 133 12.96 -15.46 11.52
CA GLU A 133 14.03 -14.81 12.27
C GLU A 133 13.98 -13.29 12.04
N GLU A 134 13.78 -12.54 13.12
CA GLU A 134 13.51 -11.12 13.05
C GLU A 134 14.81 -10.35 13.13
N ALA A 135 15.18 -9.69 12.02
CA ALA A 135 16.22 -8.68 12.06
C ALA A 135 15.69 -7.46 12.82
N THR A 136 16.27 -7.21 13.99
CA THR A 136 16.11 -5.95 14.71
C THR A 136 16.97 -4.89 14.03
N ILE A 137 16.53 -3.62 14.05
CA ILE A 137 17.32 -2.48 13.54
C ILE A 137 18.51 -2.17 14.49
N GLU A 138 18.95 -3.13 15.31
CA GLU A 138 19.93 -2.91 16.37
C GLU A 138 21.39 -2.98 15.88
N ASN A 139 21.63 -3.22 14.60
CA ASN A 139 22.98 -3.43 14.05
C ASN A 139 23.38 -2.49 12.89
N LEU A 140 22.58 -1.47 12.58
CA LEU A 140 22.99 -0.41 11.65
C LEU A 140 23.52 0.77 12.47
N ASP A 141 24.84 0.84 12.59
CA ASP A 141 25.53 1.91 13.32
C ASP A 141 25.05 3.28 12.83
N GLY A 142 24.31 3.98 13.69
CA GLY A 142 23.84 5.35 13.45
C GLY A 142 22.72 5.55 12.43
N THR A 143 21.62 4.76 12.49
CA THR A 143 20.35 5.12 11.81
C THR A 143 19.86 6.50 12.28
N ALA A 144 20.30 7.53 11.57
CA ALA A 144 19.87 8.90 11.71
C ALA A 144 18.85 9.20 10.60
N GLY A 145 18.04 10.24 10.80
CA GLY A 145 17.17 10.73 9.73
C GLY A 145 17.93 11.11 8.46
N LEU A 146 17.18 11.49 7.43
CA LEU A 146 17.74 11.91 6.14
C LEU A 146 18.85 12.96 6.28
N ARG A 147 19.92 12.78 5.51
CA ARG A 147 21.07 13.68 5.51
C ARG A 147 20.94 14.75 4.45
N ARG A 148 21.63 15.87 4.69
CA ARG A 148 21.76 16.93 3.70
C ARG A 148 22.60 16.45 2.50
N ALA A 149 22.45 17.14 1.38
CA ALA A 149 23.30 16.91 0.21
C ALA A 149 24.78 17.01 0.60
N PRO A 150 25.62 16.04 0.22
CA PRO A 150 27.04 16.05 0.55
C PRO A 150 27.80 17.10 -0.26
N THR A 151 28.88 17.62 0.32
CA THR A 151 29.79 18.56 -0.36
C THR A 151 30.90 17.77 -1.07
N HIS A 152 30.56 17.11 -2.18
CA HIS A 152 31.52 16.39 -3.01
C HIS A 152 32.53 17.33 -3.69
N GLN A 153 33.65 16.82 -4.20
CA GLN A 153 34.69 17.59 -4.89
C GLN A 153 34.42 17.72 -6.39
N LYS A 154 35.15 18.60 -7.08
CA LYS A 154 35.04 18.72 -8.53
C LYS A 154 35.50 17.41 -9.19
N GLY A 155 34.71 16.88 -10.12
CA GLY A 155 34.94 15.58 -10.74
C GLY A 155 34.18 14.42 -10.09
N ASP A 156 33.63 14.60 -8.89
CA ASP A 156 32.78 13.60 -8.25
C ASP A 156 31.40 13.52 -8.91
N VAL A 157 30.80 12.34 -8.79
CA VAL A 157 29.45 12.06 -9.28
C VAL A 157 28.54 11.76 -8.10
N SER A 158 27.55 12.62 -7.87
CA SER A 158 26.55 12.44 -6.80
C SER A 158 25.36 11.64 -7.31
N LEU A 159 24.81 10.78 -6.45
CA LEU A 159 23.50 10.15 -6.66
C LEU A 159 22.47 10.73 -5.69
N VAL A 160 21.34 11.13 -6.24
CA VAL A 160 20.15 11.57 -5.51
C VAL A 160 19.03 10.61 -5.84
N ILE A 161 18.35 10.09 -4.82
CA ILE A 161 17.27 9.12 -4.96
C ILE A 161 16.01 9.73 -4.37
N TYR A 162 14.98 9.91 -5.17
CA TYR A 162 13.64 10.20 -4.66
C TYR A 162 12.89 8.89 -4.47
N ILE A 163 12.46 8.63 -3.23
CA ILE A 163 11.65 7.47 -2.89
C ILE A 163 10.18 7.90 -2.97
N ASP A 164 9.48 7.45 -4.01
CA ASP A 164 8.06 7.74 -4.22
C ASP A 164 7.21 6.90 -3.26
N LYS A 165 7.11 5.60 -3.55
CA LYS A 165 6.24 4.68 -2.82
C LYS A 165 6.77 3.25 -2.82
N TRP A 166 6.32 2.50 -1.83
CA TRP A 166 6.62 1.09 -1.66
C TRP A 166 5.34 0.26 -1.77
N GLY A 167 5.24 -0.57 -2.80
CA GLY A 167 4.16 -1.53 -2.96
C GLY A 167 4.29 -2.66 -1.95
N ILE A 168 3.33 -2.81 -1.04
CA ILE A 168 3.33 -3.89 -0.06
C ILE A 168 1.89 -4.28 0.27
N LYS A 169 1.64 -5.59 0.42
CA LYS A 169 0.33 -6.09 0.85
C LYS A 169 0.01 -5.50 2.22
N ASP A 170 -1.26 -5.18 2.44
CA ASP A 170 -1.78 -4.73 3.72
C ASP A 170 -1.05 -3.49 4.25
N ALA A 171 -0.68 -2.57 3.35
CA ALA A 171 0.14 -1.39 3.65
C ALA A 171 -0.38 -0.57 4.84
N MET A 172 -1.71 -0.47 5.02
CA MET A 172 -2.32 0.27 6.14
C MET A 172 -2.16 -0.40 7.51
N THR A 173 -1.72 -1.67 7.56
CA THR A 173 -1.51 -2.39 8.82
C THR A 173 -0.15 -2.11 9.46
N PHE A 174 0.79 -1.55 8.69
CA PHE A 174 2.11 -1.19 9.20
C PHE A 174 2.02 0.12 9.98
N TYR A 175 2.41 0.08 11.25
CA TYR A 175 2.49 1.25 12.10
C TYR A 175 3.87 1.91 11.98
N GLU A 176 3.89 3.23 11.76
CA GLU A 176 5.10 4.04 11.51
C GLU A 176 6.04 3.43 10.44
N PRO A 177 5.55 3.16 9.22
CA PRO A 177 6.36 2.60 8.16
C PRO A 177 7.41 3.61 7.67
N ARG A 178 8.58 3.13 7.26
CA ARG A 178 9.77 3.92 6.94
C ARG A 178 10.72 3.12 6.05
N VAL A 179 11.55 3.83 5.30
CA VAL A 179 12.61 3.22 4.50
C VAL A 179 13.95 3.53 5.15
N ILE A 180 14.73 2.49 5.37
CA ILE A 180 16.14 2.59 5.75
C ILE A 180 16.95 2.42 4.46
N VAL A 181 17.83 3.36 4.17
CA VAL A 181 18.72 3.33 3.00
C VAL A 181 20.15 3.16 3.49
N SER A 182 20.84 2.16 2.97
CA SER A 182 22.24 1.88 3.29
C SER A 182 23.04 1.53 2.04
N VAL A 183 24.33 1.89 2.04
CA VAL A 183 25.26 1.53 0.95
C VAL A 183 26.20 0.47 1.47
N HIS A 184 26.29 -0.65 0.75
CA HIS A 184 27.14 -1.77 1.11
C HIS A 184 28.19 -2.03 0.03
N ASP A 185 29.39 -2.43 0.44
CA ASP A 185 30.45 -2.89 -0.46
C ASP A 185 30.24 -4.35 -0.91
N ASP A 186 31.19 -4.88 -1.66
CA ASP A 186 31.19 -6.25 -2.17
C ASP A 186 31.28 -7.32 -1.07
N THR A 187 31.75 -6.95 0.12
CA THR A 187 31.78 -7.80 1.30
C THR A 187 30.50 -7.71 2.13
N GLY A 188 29.56 -6.85 1.74
CA GLY A 188 28.33 -6.56 2.45
C GLY A 188 28.51 -5.63 3.65
N LYS A 189 29.67 -4.97 3.78
CA LYS A 189 29.93 -4.01 4.86
C LYS A 189 29.37 -2.65 4.47
N ILE A 190 28.83 -1.95 5.46
CA ILE A 190 28.33 -0.59 5.28
C ILE A 190 29.47 0.39 4.96
N VAL A 191 29.26 1.21 3.91
CA VAL A 191 30.26 2.17 3.39
C VAL A 191 30.05 3.57 3.97
N GLU A 192 28.80 3.93 4.22
CA GLU A 192 28.39 5.20 4.81
C GLU A 192 27.24 4.99 5.79
N PRO A 193 27.04 5.88 6.78
CA PRO A 193 25.98 5.67 7.74
C PRO A 193 24.59 5.63 7.09
N ALA A 194 23.76 4.69 7.54
CA ALA A 194 22.41 4.51 7.03
C ALA A 194 21.52 5.74 7.28
N GLN A 195 20.55 5.95 6.40
CA GLN A 195 19.59 7.03 6.46
C GLN A 195 18.17 6.47 6.60
N GLU A 196 17.36 7.07 7.47
CA GLU A 196 15.97 6.67 7.71
C GLU A 196 15.03 7.77 7.22
N THR A 197 14.02 7.42 6.42
CA THR A 197 12.98 8.37 6.02
C THR A 197 12.08 8.73 7.22
N PRO A 198 11.40 9.89 7.16
CA PRO A 198 10.19 10.09 7.95
C PRO A 198 9.15 8.97 7.74
N VAL A 199 8.15 8.94 8.61
CA VAL A 199 7.03 8.01 8.52
C VAL A 199 6.25 8.23 7.22
N GLY A 200 6.04 7.16 6.46
CA GLY A 200 5.28 7.16 5.22
C GLY A 200 3.77 7.12 5.44
N LYS A 201 3.01 7.57 4.44
CA LYS A 201 1.54 7.54 4.43
C LYS A 201 1.05 6.31 3.67
N ALA A 202 0.23 5.49 4.29
CA ALA A 202 -0.25 4.25 3.69
C ALA A 202 -1.62 4.39 3.01
N ASN A 203 -1.81 3.65 1.91
CA ASN A 203 -3.12 3.24 1.40
C ASN A 203 -3.21 1.70 1.40
N ALA A 204 -4.23 1.11 0.77
CA ALA A 204 -4.45 -0.33 0.78
C ALA A 204 -3.28 -1.20 0.29
N SER A 205 -2.43 -0.69 -0.63
CA SER A 205 -1.39 -1.50 -1.30
C SER A 205 -0.02 -0.82 -1.37
N HIS A 206 0.08 0.42 -0.92
CA HIS A 206 1.29 1.22 -1.01
C HIS A 206 1.51 2.05 0.24
N VAL A 207 2.78 2.28 0.57
CA VAL A 207 3.21 3.34 1.48
C VAL A 207 3.95 4.40 0.67
N PHE A 208 3.49 5.64 0.73
CA PHE A 208 4.08 6.80 0.07
C PHE A 208 5.06 7.46 1.02
N PHE A 209 6.30 7.62 0.57
CA PHE A 209 7.36 8.27 1.34
C PHE A 209 7.64 9.67 0.81
N GLU A 210 7.66 9.86 -0.51
CA GLU A 210 7.84 11.17 -1.15
C GLU A 210 9.06 11.96 -0.62
N ASN A 211 10.15 11.25 -0.33
CA ASN A 211 11.35 11.81 0.30
C ASN A 211 12.60 11.64 -0.58
N THR A 212 13.49 12.63 -0.52
CA THR A 212 14.78 12.58 -1.21
C THR A 212 15.89 12.11 -0.28
N VAL A 213 16.68 11.14 -0.75
CA VAL A 213 17.87 10.61 -0.10
C VAL A 213 19.10 10.98 -0.94
N TYR A 214 20.11 11.54 -0.29
CA TYR A 214 21.39 11.83 -0.93
C TYR A 214 22.39 10.75 -0.55
N ILE A 215 22.92 10.02 -1.52
CA ILE A 215 24.03 9.10 -1.25
C ILE A 215 25.27 9.93 -0.91
N GLN A 216 25.85 9.65 0.26
CA GLN A 216 26.88 10.49 0.88
C GLN A 216 28.28 10.24 0.32
N THR A 217 28.48 9.07 -0.29
CA THR A 217 29.70 8.66 -0.97
C THR A 217 29.55 8.92 -2.48
N PRO A 218 30.52 9.58 -3.14
CA PRO A 218 30.50 9.73 -4.58
C PRO A 218 30.39 8.37 -5.30
N LEU A 219 29.57 8.29 -6.36
CA LEU A 219 29.38 7.05 -7.12
C LEU A 219 30.69 6.51 -7.70
N ASN A 220 31.56 7.41 -8.17
CA ASN A 220 32.89 7.08 -8.70
C ASN A 220 33.89 6.60 -7.64
N SER A 221 33.55 6.69 -6.35
CA SER A 221 34.34 6.15 -5.24
C SER A 221 33.82 4.79 -4.76
N LEU A 222 32.63 4.37 -5.21
CA LEU A 222 32.06 3.06 -4.92
C LEU A 222 32.62 2.00 -5.89
N THR A 223 32.76 0.77 -5.40
CA THR A 223 33.19 -0.34 -6.26
C THR A 223 32.05 -0.75 -7.19
N GLU A 224 32.36 -1.37 -8.34
CA GLU A 224 31.32 -1.90 -9.25
C GLU A 224 30.40 -2.93 -8.60
N ARG A 225 30.87 -3.56 -7.52
CA ARG A 225 30.13 -4.54 -6.72
C ARG A 225 29.53 -3.93 -5.45
N SER A 226 29.49 -2.62 -5.31
CA SER A 226 28.69 -1.97 -4.28
C SER A 226 27.20 -2.08 -4.63
N ALA A 227 26.32 -1.88 -3.64
CA ALA A 227 24.89 -1.78 -3.88
C ALA A 227 24.23 -0.88 -2.84
N ILE A 228 23.10 -0.29 -3.24
CA ILE A 228 22.26 0.53 -2.37
C ILE A 228 21.08 -0.32 -1.95
N PHE A 229 20.93 -0.52 -0.65
CA PHE A 229 19.83 -1.27 -0.05
C PHE A 229 18.75 -0.32 0.44
N PHE A 230 17.51 -0.77 0.30
CA PHE A 230 16.32 -0.14 0.83
C PHE A 230 15.62 -1.18 1.70
N GLU A 231 15.40 -0.89 2.97
CA GLU A 231 14.73 -1.80 3.90
C GLU A 231 13.44 -1.16 4.40
N PHE A 232 12.33 -1.88 4.23
CA PHE A 232 11.04 -1.44 4.73
C PHE A 232 10.93 -1.76 6.23
N GLY A 233 11.07 -0.72 7.04
CA GLY A 233 10.93 -0.80 8.49
C GLY A 233 9.52 -0.42 8.94
N HIS A 234 9.06 -1.03 10.02
CA HIS A 234 7.84 -0.64 10.74
C HIS A 234 8.03 -0.83 12.25
N PHE A 235 7.17 -0.18 13.04
CA PHE A 235 7.12 -0.40 14.48
C PHE A 235 6.03 -1.42 14.83
N LYS A 236 6.41 -2.45 15.56
CA LYS A 236 5.49 -3.46 16.08
C LYS A 236 5.06 -3.07 17.49
N ALA A 237 3.91 -2.40 17.60
CA ALA A 237 3.42 -1.85 18.87
C ALA A 237 3.31 -2.89 20.00
N LYS A 238 2.87 -4.11 19.70
CA LYS A 238 2.77 -5.20 20.68
C LYS A 238 4.13 -5.64 21.24
N GLU A 239 5.16 -5.58 20.40
CA GLU A 239 6.51 -6.05 20.72
C GLU A 239 7.44 -4.90 21.11
N ASN A 240 6.93 -3.65 21.10
CA ASN A 240 7.64 -2.42 21.39
C ASN A 240 9.00 -2.31 20.66
N LYS A 241 9.06 -2.76 19.39
CA LYS A 241 10.32 -2.84 18.65
C LYS A 241 10.18 -2.41 17.19
N LYS A 242 11.28 -1.88 16.65
CA LYS A 242 11.42 -1.60 15.21
C LYS A 242 11.82 -2.89 14.49
N SER A 243 11.12 -3.25 13.42
CA SER A 243 11.35 -4.49 12.66
C SER A 243 11.46 -4.18 11.16
N ILE A 244 12.25 -4.96 10.43
CA ILE A 244 12.31 -4.93 8.97
C ILE A 244 11.40 -6.01 8.40
N LYS A 245 10.51 -5.64 7.47
CA LYS A 245 9.59 -6.58 6.83
C LYS A 245 10.12 -7.15 5.51
N ALA A 246 10.76 -6.31 4.71
CA ALA A 246 11.23 -6.65 3.38
C ALA A 246 12.34 -5.70 2.96
N TYR A 247 13.09 -6.05 1.92
CA TYR A 247 14.11 -5.19 1.35
C TYR A 247 14.08 -5.18 -0.17
N ALA A 248 14.67 -4.16 -0.77
CA ALA A 248 15.03 -4.06 -2.17
C ALA A 248 16.48 -3.60 -2.24
N PHE A 249 17.13 -3.79 -3.39
CA PHE A 249 18.46 -3.22 -3.61
C PHE A 249 18.62 -2.80 -5.07
N LEU A 250 19.59 -1.92 -5.30
CA LEU A 250 19.97 -1.38 -6.60
C LEU A 250 21.48 -1.59 -6.78
N GLU A 251 21.86 -2.35 -7.80
CA GLU A 251 23.27 -2.56 -8.17
C GLU A 251 23.83 -1.38 -8.97
N MET A 252 25.15 -1.24 -9.01
CA MET A 252 25.80 -0.06 -9.62
C MET A 252 25.52 0.07 -11.13
N ASP A 253 25.37 -1.03 -11.84
CA ASP A 253 25.08 -1.08 -13.29
C ASP A 253 23.61 -0.80 -13.63
N GLU A 254 22.73 -0.89 -12.64
CA GLU A 254 21.32 -0.53 -12.74
C GLU A 254 21.08 0.98 -12.56
N ILE A 255 22.05 1.72 -12.01
CA ILE A 255 21.94 3.16 -11.76
C ILE A 255 21.90 3.93 -13.08
N LYS A 256 20.73 4.49 -13.41
CA LYS A 256 20.48 5.32 -14.59
C LYS A 256 19.60 6.49 -14.21
N ASN A 257 19.76 7.64 -14.88
CA ASN A 257 18.87 8.79 -14.66
C ASN A 257 17.41 8.43 -14.97
N GLY A 258 16.50 8.82 -14.08
CA GLY A 258 15.06 8.68 -14.25
C GLY A 258 14.41 7.64 -13.32
N PRO A 259 13.13 7.32 -13.58
CA PRO A 259 12.35 6.43 -12.74
C PRO A 259 12.82 4.97 -12.86
N ALA A 260 12.84 4.27 -11.73
CA ALA A 260 13.13 2.84 -11.64
C ALA A 260 12.16 2.14 -10.68
N THR A 261 11.90 0.86 -10.95
CA THR A 261 11.08 0.00 -10.11
C THR A 261 11.92 -1.19 -9.65
N LEU A 262 12.02 -1.38 -8.35
CA LEU A 262 12.82 -2.44 -7.75
C LEU A 262 11.93 -3.55 -7.21
N GLU A 263 12.31 -4.79 -7.48
CA GLU A 263 11.70 -5.96 -6.89
C GLU A 263 11.92 -5.96 -5.37
N ILE A 264 10.95 -6.52 -4.66
CA ILE A 264 10.96 -6.59 -3.20
C ILE A 264 11.21 -8.03 -2.78
N TYR A 265 12.10 -8.20 -1.81
CA TYR A 265 12.59 -9.48 -1.33
C TYR A 265 12.28 -9.69 0.15
N LYS A 266 12.15 -10.96 0.53
CA LYS A 266 11.97 -11.39 1.92
C LYS A 266 13.28 -11.23 2.68
N LYS A 267 13.20 -10.76 3.93
CA LYS A 267 14.30 -10.77 4.90
C LYS A 267 14.88 -12.19 5.12
N PRO A 268 16.10 -12.31 5.67
CA PRO A 268 17.06 -11.24 5.96
C PRO A 268 17.67 -10.65 4.69
N ALA A 269 18.11 -9.39 4.75
CA ALA A 269 18.80 -8.74 3.65
C ALA A 269 20.13 -9.46 3.34
N ASN A 270 20.30 -9.87 2.08
CA ASN A 270 21.54 -10.51 1.62
C ASN A 270 22.54 -9.44 1.14
N TYR A 271 23.18 -8.72 2.06
CA TYR A 271 24.08 -7.60 1.71
C TYR A 271 25.25 -7.99 0.81
N LYS A 272 25.76 -9.23 0.94
CA LYS A 272 26.82 -9.80 0.08
C LYS A 272 26.33 -10.20 -1.30
N ARG A 273 25.02 -10.36 -1.48
CA ARG A 273 24.37 -10.85 -2.71
C ARG A 273 24.98 -12.16 -3.23
N ALA A 274 25.50 -12.98 -2.31
CA ALA A 274 26.19 -14.24 -2.64
C ALA A 274 25.22 -15.37 -3.05
N LYS A 275 23.91 -15.15 -2.92
CA LYS A 275 22.84 -16.08 -3.24
C LYS A 275 21.65 -15.29 -3.79
N PRO A 276 20.88 -15.85 -4.74
CA PRO A 276 19.67 -15.20 -5.23
C PRO A 276 18.72 -14.86 -4.07
N PRO A 277 18.18 -13.63 -4.02
CA PRO A 277 17.22 -13.24 -3.00
C PRO A 277 15.85 -13.93 -3.23
N ALA A 278 15.08 -14.14 -2.16
CA ALA A 278 13.74 -14.71 -2.26
C ALA A 278 12.71 -13.59 -2.47
N LEU A 279 11.90 -13.66 -3.53
CA LEU A 279 10.85 -12.69 -3.81
C LEU A 279 9.84 -12.60 -2.66
N TYR A 280 9.49 -11.37 -2.27
CA TYR A 280 8.46 -11.09 -1.28
C TYR A 280 7.06 -11.39 -1.80
N SER A 281 6.80 -11.05 -3.07
CA SER A 281 5.53 -11.33 -3.73
C SER A 281 5.69 -11.54 -5.22
N VAL A 282 4.80 -12.37 -5.80
CA VAL A 282 4.62 -12.51 -7.25
C VAL A 282 3.63 -11.47 -7.81
N LYS A 283 2.96 -10.71 -6.93
CA LYS A 283 2.10 -9.59 -7.34
C LYS A 283 2.97 -8.41 -7.80
N PRO A 284 2.47 -7.54 -8.71
CA PRO A 284 3.21 -6.38 -9.19
C PRO A 284 3.27 -5.28 -8.12
N LEU A 285 4.01 -5.56 -7.05
CA LEU A 285 4.30 -4.67 -5.93
C LEU A 285 5.80 -4.41 -5.93
N TYR A 286 6.17 -3.15 -6.10
CA TYR A 286 7.56 -2.72 -6.29
C TYR A 286 7.88 -1.54 -5.41
N LEU A 287 9.17 -1.33 -5.15
CA LEU A 287 9.67 -0.05 -4.69
C LEU A 287 9.84 0.87 -5.90
N HIS A 288 9.20 2.04 -5.88
CA HIS A 288 9.31 3.06 -6.92
C HIS A 288 10.27 4.16 -6.48
N VAL A 289 11.30 4.41 -7.29
CA VAL A 289 12.28 5.46 -7.07
C VAL A 289 12.52 6.28 -8.34
N ASP A 290 13.02 7.49 -8.19
CA ASP A 290 13.55 8.31 -9.29
C ASP A 290 15.00 8.69 -8.97
N LEU A 291 15.90 8.38 -9.90
CA LEU A 291 17.35 8.48 -9.73
C LEU A 291 17.89 9.69 -10.50
N GLN A 292 18.69 10.51 -9.84
CA GLN A 292 19.39 11.63 -10.47
C GLN A 292 20.90 11.52 -10.24
N ILE A 293 21.64 11.42 -11.32
CA ILE A 293 23.09 11.39 -11.39
C ILE A 293 23.58 12.81 -11.68
N GLN A 294 24.27 13.41 -10.73
CA GLN A 294 24.70 14.81 -10.80
C GLN A 294 26.24 14.89 -10.81
N PRO A 295 26.88 15.12 -11.97
CA PRO A 295 28.31 15.36 -12.03
C PRO A 295 28.65 16.74 -11.47
N ARG A 296 29.64 16.83 -10.57
CA ARG A 296 30.12 18.11 -10.06
C ARG A 296 31.18 18.70 -11.01
N LYS A 297 30.78 19.74 -11.74
CA LYS A 297 31.62 20.45 -12.73
C LYS A 297 32.64 21.41 -12.10
#